data_AF-A0AAV2K1B1-F1
#
_entry.id   AF-A0AAV2K1B1-F1
#
_cell.length_a   1.000
_cell.length_b   1.000
_cell.length_c   1.000
_cell.angle_alpha   90.00
_cell.angle_beta   90.00
_cell.angle_gamma   90.00
#
_symmetry.space_group_name_H-M   'P 1'
#
loop_
_entity.id
_entity.type
_entity.pdbx_description
1 polymer ?
#
loop_
_entity_poly.entity_id
_entity_poly.type
_entity_poly.pdbx_seq_one_letter_code
_entity_poly.pdbx_strand_id
1 'polypeptide(L)'
;MVLVHNLWGGLLYIIAPPKTQVMGAEVIVQVGVPVPYYKSGETSLSDWSRLRTALSPWAELEFENIILTVPSEVIRTLERPDELAALWDKMLRAIADLAAIPHKFKRKERFVCEVQISHGWMHAGYPIMAHTDDAAEIVSVKHATTQGLWGPIHELGHNQQRECWEFHPHTTEATCNLWSVYVHETVLNLPCEKVHYEMQAGRRKSCAENYAKNGSKLSEWDLWTALETYMQLQDKFGWDAHKKVFAAYHTMSGFPGDRDGKMNLYAVTFSEIVGMDLSRFFKAWGWPIEGDTEKKLSNLPAWNDHPMAQYN
;
A
#
# COMPACT_ATOMS: atom_id res chain seq x y z
N MET A 1 22.38 -35.89 1.91
CA MET A 1 21.61 -35.71 0.67
C MET A 1 20.14 -35.76 1.04
N VAL A 2 19.37 -34.74 0.68
CA VAL A 2 17.92 -34.69 0.94
C VAL A 2 17.22 -34.84 -0.40
N LEU A 3 16.32 -35.81 -0.51
CA LEU A 3 15.46 -35.97 -1.67
C LEU A 3 14.15 -35.22 -1.42
N VAL A 4 13.79 -34.33 -2.34
CA VAL A 4 12.53 -33.59 -2.30
C VAL A 4 11.74 -33.93 -3.56
N HIS A 5 10.48 -34.29 -3.40
CA HIS A 5 9.58 -34.59 -4.50
C HIS A 5 8.25 -33.86 -4.32
N ASN A 6 7.72 -33.31 -5.40
CA ASN A 6 6.41 -32.68 -5.44
C ASN A 6 5.69 -33.17 -6.71
N LEU A 7 4.46 -33.69 -6.56
CA LEU A 7 3.68 -34.26 -7.66
C LEU A 7 3.39 -33.22 -8.76
N TRP A 8 3.25 -31.95 -8.37
CA TRP A 8 2.90 -30.83 -9.25
C TRP A 8 4.11 -30.04 -9.73
N GLY A 9 5.30 -30.36 -9.23
CA GLY A 9 6.47 -29.50 -9.35
C GLY A 9 6.31 -28.22 -8.52
N GLY A 10 7.16 -27.22 -8.77
CA GLY A 10 7.09 -25.92 -8.12
C GLY A 10 8.45 -25.24 -7.98
N LEU A 11 8.40 -23.94 -7.70
CA LEU A 11 9.58 -23.17 -7.36
C LEU A 11 10.19 -23.66 -6.04
N LEU A 12 11.52 -23.73 -5.99
CA LEU A 12 12.26 -24.14 -4.80
C LEU A 12 12.67 -22.90 -4.01
N TYR A 13 12.25 -22.85 -2.74
CA TYR A 13 12.61 -21.78 -1.82
C TYR A 13 13.46 -22.31 -0.67
N ILE A 14 14.53 -21.60 -0.33
CA ILE A 14 15.34 -21.89 0.85
C ILE A 14 14.90 -20.92 1.95
N ILE A 15 14.34 -21.46 3.03
CA ILE A 15 13.82 -20.67 4.14
C ILE A 15 14.75 -20.84 5.34
N ALA A 16 15.37 -19.72 5.76
CA ALA A 16 16.06 -19.65 7.04
C ALA A 16 15.04 -19.44 8.18
N PRO A 17 15.13 -20.19 9.30
CA PRO A 17 14.27 -19.97 10.45
C PRO A 17 14.39 -18.54 11.00
N PRO A 18 13.33 -17.99 11.63
CA PRO A 18 13.39 -16.68 12.26
C PRO A 18 14.56 -16.55 13.24
N LYS A 19 15.16 -15.35 13.33
CA LYS A 19 16.29 -15.04 14.22
C LYS A 19 17.55 -15.88 13.98
N THR A 20 17.70 -16.46 12.78
CA THR A 20 18.90 -17.20 12.37
C THR A 20 19.73 -16.37 11.40
N GLN A 21 21.05 -16.39 11.56
CA GLN A 21 21.98 -15.90 10.54
C GLN A 21 22.62 -17.11 9.86
N VAL A 22 22.45 -17.19 8.55
CA VAL A 22 23.06 -18.24 7.72
C VAL A 22 24.17 -17.58 6.90
N MET A 23 25.42 -17.94 7.16
CA MET A 23 26.60 -17.40 6.48
C MET A 23 27.32 -18.53 5.75
N GLY A 24 27.54 -18.37 4.43
CA GLY A 24 28.32 -19.31 3.63
C GLY A 24 27.69 -20.70 3.45
N ALA A 25 26.38 -20.85 3.64
CA ALA A 25 25.71 -22.11 3.33
C ALA A 25 25.65 -22.31 1.82
N GLU A 26 26.22 -23.42 1.36
CA GLU A 26 26.14 -23.86 -0.02
C GLU A 26 25.04 -24.92 -0.16
N VAL A 27 24.11 -24.69 -1.08
CA VAL A 27 23.03 -25.62 -1.41
C VAL A 27 23.15 -25.98 -2.88
N ILE A 28 23.45 -27.24 -3.16
CA ILE A 28 23.63 -27.75 -4.52
C ILE A 28 22.37 -28.54 -4.91
N VAL A 29 21.64 -28.03 -5.90
CA VAL A 29 20.49 -28.72 -6.50
C VAL A 29 20.99 -29.57 -7.67
N GLN A 30 20.98 -30.89 -7.51
CA GLN A 30 21.50 -31.82 -8.53
C GLN A 30 20.57 -32.00 -9.73
N VAL A 31 19.26 -31.91 -9.51
CA VAL A 31 18.22 -32.09 -10.54
C VAL A 31 17.18 -30.99 -10.38
N GLY A 32 17.01 -30.18 -11.41
CA GLY A 32 16.03 -29.09 -11.43
C GLY A 32 15.87 -28.53 -12.84
N VAL A 33 14.71 -27.93 -13.10
CA VAL A 33 14.43 -27.20 -14.34
C VAL A 33 14.73 -25.73 -14.09
N PRO A 34 15.50 -25.04 -14.97
CA PRO A 34 15.78 -23.63 -14.79
C PRO A 34 14.49 -22.80 -14.88
N VAL A 35 14.39 -21.84 -13.98
CA VAL A 35 13.31 -20.84 -13.92
C VAL A 35 13.81 -19.53 -14.56
N PRO A 36 12.97 -18.78 -15.29
CA PRO A 36 13.25 -17.38 -15.57
C PRO A 36 13.35 -16.61 -14.26
N TYR A 37 14.58 -16.33 -13.83
CA TYR A 37 14.85 -15.60 -12.59
C TYR A 37 15.75 -14.42 -12.90
N TYR A 38 15.23 -13.23 -12.61
CA TYR A 38 15.98 -11.99 -12.67
C TYR A 38 16.20 -11.50 -11.24
N LYS A 39 17.44 -11.14 -10.90
CA LYS A 39 17.77 -10.51 -9.63
C LYS A 39 18.49 -9.20 -9.88
N SER A 40 17.89 -8.10 -9.43
CA SER A 40 18.44 -6.76 -9.58
C SER A 40 19.85 -6.68 -8.97
N GLY A 41 20.79 -6.12 -9.73
CA GLY A 41 22.20 -6.01 -9.35
C GLY A 41 23.06 -7.26 -9.57
N GLU A 42 22.46 -8.42 -9.86
CA GLU A 42 23.20 -9.67 -10.10
C GLU A 42 23.01 -10.21 -11.53
N THR A 43 21.79 -10.17 -12.07
CA THR A 43 21.51 -10.65 -13.42
C THR A 43 21.82 -9.56 -14.46
N SER A 44 22.78 -9.82 -15.36
CA SER A 44 23.07 -8.93 -16.49
C SER A 44 21.97 -8.96 -17.55
N LEU A 45 21.84 -7.91 -18.36
CA LEU A 45 20.87 -7.90 -19.48
C LEU A 45 21.19 -8.98 -20.53
N SER A 46 22.46 -9.28 -20.76
CA SER A 46 22.88 -10.39 -21.62
C SER A 46 22.43 -11.74 -21.07
N ASP A 47 22.62 -11.99 -19.77
CA ASP A 47 22.14 -13.22 -19.14
C ASP A 47 20.62 -13.29 -19.19
N TRP A 48 19.94 -12.18 -18.91
CA TRP A 48 18.49 -12.11 -18.93
C TRP A 48 17.89 -12.48 -20.29
N SER A 49 18.50 -12.04 -21.39
CA SER A 49 18.04 -12.36 -22.74
C SER A 49 17.90 -13.88 -22.98
N ARG A 50 18.76 -14.68 -22.32
CA ARG A 50 18.76 -16.14 -22.33
C ARG A 50 17.90 -16.72 -21.19
N LEU A 51 17.96 -16.17 -19.98
CA LEU A 51 17.23 -16.70 -18.82
C LEU A 51 15.72 -16.56 -18.97
N ARG A 52 15.25 -15.46 -19.58
CA ARG A 52 13.81 -15.20 -19.80
C ARG A 52 13.12 -16.22 -20.69
N THR A 53 13.86 -17.10 -21.39
CA THR A 53 13.32 -18.15 -22.27
C THR A 53 13.31 -19.55 -21.64
N ALA A 54 13.73 -19.69 -20.37
CA ALA A 54 13.72 -20.97 -19.65
C ALA A 54 12.30 -21.57 -19.50
N LEU A 55 12.17 -22.90 -19.56
CA LEU A 55 10.87 -23.58 -19.79
C LEU A 55 9.93 -23.64 -18.58
N SER A 56 10.36 -23.21 -17.38
CA SER A 56 9.47 -23.17 -16.21
C SER A 56 8.19 -22.38 -16.51
N PRO A 57 7.01 -22.83 -16.05
CA PRO A 57 5.75 -22.12 -16.25
C PRO A 57 5.66 -20.82 -15.44
N TRP A 58 6.46 -20.70 -14.40
CA TRP A 58 6.54 -19.52 -13.53
C TRP A 58 7.92 -18.86 -13.61
N ALA A 59 7.94 -17.56 -13.42
CA ALA A 59 9.13 -16.72 -13.34
C ALA A 59 9.18 -15.96 -12.01
N GLU A 60 10.37 -15.59 -11.57
CA GLU A 60 10.58 -14.68 -10.44
C GLU A 60 11.43 -13.46 -10.85
N LEU A 61 10.94 -12.27 -10.53
CA LEU A 61 11.67 -11.01 -10.66
C LEU A 61 11.93 -10.45 -9.27
N GLU A 62 13.18 -10.52 -8.82
CA GLU A 62 13.60 -10.10 -7.50
C GLU A 62 14.24 -8.70 -7.55
N PHE A 63 13.59 -7.74 -6.91
CA PHE A 63 14.01 -6.34 -6.83
C PHE A 63 14.49 -6.02 -5.40
N GLU A 64 14.69 -4.74 -5.06
CA GLU A 64 15.26 -4.37 -3.77
C GLU A 64 14.34 -4.76 -2.60
N ASN A 65 13.05 -4.45 -2.72
CA ASN A 65 12.05 -4.57 -1.65
C ASN A 65 10.90 -5.51 -1.98
N ILE A 66 10.83 -6.07 -3.19
CA ILE A 66 9.74 -6.94 -3.63
C ILE A 66 10.25 -8.05 -4.54
N ILE A 67 9.58 -9.21 -4.51
CA ILE A 67 9.73 -10.31 -5.46
C ILE A 67 8.38 -10.49 -6.16
N LEU A 68 8.38 -10.43 -7.48
CA LEU A 68 7.21 -10.71 -8.31
C LEU A 68 7.29 -12.15 -8.82
N THR A 69 6.25 -12.94 -8.57
CA THR A 69 6.09 -14.30 -9.09
C THR A 69 4.94 -14.29 -10.09
N VAL A 70 5.24 -14.48 -11.36
CA VAL A 70 4.28 -14.35 -12.47
C VAL A 70 4.40 -15.51 -13.46
N PRO A 71 3.36 -15.79 -14.27
CA PRO A 71 3.49 -16.72 -15.38
C PRO A 71 4.64 -16.35 -16.30
N SER A 72 5.49 -17.31 -16.65
CA SER A 72 6.67 -17.06 -17.49
C SER A 72 6.34 -16.44 -18.85
N GLU A 73 5.11 -16.65 -19.34
CA GLU A 73 4.64 -16.07 -20.60
C GLU A 73 4.74 -14.54 -20.61
N VAL A 74 4.35 -13.87 -19.51
CA VAL A 74 4.31 -12.40 -19.49
C VAL A 74 5.70 -11.75 -19.44
N ILE A 75 6.74 -12.51 -19.05
CA ILE A 75 8.12 -12.02 -19.02
C ILE A 75 8.92 -12.39 -20.27
N ARG A 76 8.36 -13.21 -21.18
CA ARG A 76 9.11 -13.67 -22.38
C ARG A 76 9.56 -12.49 -23.23
N THR A 77 8.78 -11.42 -23.28
CA THR A 77 9.04 -10.19 -24.05
C THR A 77 9.60 -9.05 -23.21
N LEU A 78 9.83 -9.24 -21.91
CA LEU A 78 10.40 -8.21 -21.03
C LEU A 78 11.90 -8.06 -21.32
N GLU A 79 12.31 -7.11 -22.14
CA GLU A 79 13.73 -6.90 -22.50
C GLU A 79 14.50 -6.08 -21.48
N ARG A 80 13.81 -5.18 -20.76
CA ARG A 80 14.37 -4.24 -19.78
C ARG A 80 13.85 -4.49 -18.37
N PRO A 81 14.22 -5.64 -17.74
CA PRO A 81 13.84 -5.91 -16.35
C PRO A 81 14.49 -4.95 -15.36
N ASP A 82 15.59 -4.29 -15.76
CA ASP A 82 16.28 -3.26 -14.99
C ASP A 82 15.44 -1.98 -14.86
N GLU A 83 14.75 -1.57 -15.93
CA GLU A 83 13.82 -0.44 -15.88
C GLU A 83 12.59 -0.76 -15.02
N LEU A 84 12.08 -2.00 -15.11
CA LEU A 84 11.00 -2.48 -14.27
C LEU A 84 11.42 -2.52 -12.78
N ALA A 85 12.61 -3.04 -12.49
CA ALA A 85 13.17 -3.05 -11.14
C ALA A 85 13.29 -1.63 -10.58
N ALA A 86 13.84 -0.70 -11.36
CA ALA A 86 14.00 0.69 -10.94
C ALA A 86 12.64 1.38 -10.66
N LEU A 87 11.59 1.05 -11.41
CA LEU A 87 10.25 1.57 -11.16
C LEU A 87 9.64 1.00 -9.87
N TRP A 88 9.66 -0.33 -9.72
CA TRP A 88 9.16 -0.99 -8.50
C TRP A 88 9.92 -0.55 -7.25
N ASP A 89 11.25 -0.41 -7.33
CA ASP A 89 12.05 0.07 -6.20
C ASP A 89 11.65 1.50 -5.79
N LYS A 90 11.34 2.39 -6.74
CA LYS A 90 10.80 3.73 -6.44
C LYS A 90 9.42 3.65 -5.78
N MET A 91 8.51 2.82 -6.29
CA MET A 91 7.17 2.66 -5.72
C MET A 91 7.23 2.10 -4.29
N LEU A 92 8.04 1.08 -4.02
CA LEU A 92 8.19 0.51 -2.67
C LEU A 92 8.88 1.48 -1.71
N ARG A 93 9.80 2.32 -2.18
CA ARG A 93 10.39 3.40 -1.37
C ARG A 93 9.36 4.46 -1.02
N ALA A 94 8.47 4.82 -1.94
CA ALA A 94 7.35 5.72 -1.64
C ALA A 94 6.35 5.09 -0.65
N ILE A 95 6.08 3.79 -0.78
CA ILE A 95 5.28 3.07 0.22
C ILE A 95 5.90 3.17 1.62
N ALA A 96 7.22 2.96 1.70
CA ALA A 96 7.99 3.09 2.94
C ALA A 96 7.98 4.53 3.49
N ASP A 97 8.15 5.52 2.61
CA ASP A 97 8.19 6.94 2.98
C ASP A 97 6.85 7.39 3.55
N LEU A 98 5.74 7.08 2.88
CA LEU A 98 4.41 7.38 3.42
C LEU A 98 4.19 6.68 4.76
N ALA A 99 4.54 5.40 4.86
CA ALA A 99 4.41 4.64 6.10
C ALA A 99 5.38 5.09 7.21
N ALA A 100 6.28 6.05 6.94
CA ALA A 100 7.31 6.52 7.86
C ALA A 100 8.19 5.38 8.44
N ILE A 101 8.54 4.41 7.60
CA ILE A 101 9.42 3.28 7.93
C ILE A 101 10.71 3.33 7.09
N PRO A 102 11.78 2.58 7.46
CA PRO A 102 13.00 2.53 6.65
C PRO A 102 12.72 2.11 5.20
N HIS A 103 13.31 2.85 4.26
CA HIS A 103 13.16 2.61 2.81
C HIS A 103 13.61 1.22 2.35
N LYS A 104 14.50 0.57 3.10
CA LYS A 104 14.87 -0.82 2.87
C LYS A 104 14.05 -1.70 3.80
N PHE A 105 13.24 -2.57 3.22
CA PHE A 105 12.42 -3.48 4.00
C PHE A 105 13.29 -4.55 4.68
N LYS A 106 12.95 -4.89 5.92
CA LYS A 106 13.60 -5.97 6.67
C LYS A 106 13.47 -7.32 5.96
N ARG A 107 12.39 -7.48 5.20
CA ARG A 107 12.08 -8.63 4.36
C ARG A 107 11.37 -8.09 3.13
N LYS A 108 11.75 -8.56 1.94
CA LYS A 108 11.07 -8.20 0.69
C LYS A 108 9.60 -8.60 0.77
N GLU A 109 8.72 -7.81 0.20
CA GLU A 109 7.35 -8.25 -0.10
C GLU A 109 7.37 -9.35 -1.17
N ARG A 110 6.32 -10.16 -1.20
CA ARG A 110 6.10 -11.14 -2.26
C ARG A 110 4.76 -10.85 -2.91
N PHE A 111 4.74 -10.74 -4.23
CA PHE A 111 3.55 -10.51 -5.02
C PHE A 111 3.42 -11.64 -6.04
N VAL A 112 2.31 -12.37 -6.03
CA VAL A 112 2.10 -13.56 -6.84
C VAL A 112 0.84 -13.39 -7.68
N CYS A 113 0.96 -13.54 -9.00
CA CYS A 113 -0.18 -13.51 -9.91
C CYS A 113 -0.61 -14.95 -10.26
N GLU A 114 -1.68 -15.46 -9.68
CA GLU A 114 -2.13 -16.86 -9.76
C GLU A 114 -3.60 -16.99 -10.17
N VAL A 115 -3.94 -18.11 -10.84
CA VAL A 115 -5.28 -18.37 -11.37
C VAL A 115 -6.27 -18.58 -10.23
N GLN A 116 -5.85 -19.28 -9.18
CA GLN A 116 -6.66 -19.55 -8.01
C GLN A 116 -6.09 -18.84 -6.78
N ILE A 117 -6.72 -17.73 -6.42
CA ILE A 117 -6.41 -16.97 -5.20
C ILE A 117 -7.48 -17.21 -4.13
N SER A 118 -7.18 -16.86 -2.88
CA SER A 118 -8.05 -17.21 -1.76
C SER A 118 -9.32 -16.35 -1.69
N HIS A 119 -9.25 -15.10 -2.17
CA HIS A 119 -10.33 -14.11 -2.08
C HIS A 119 -10.25 -13.11 -3.23
N GLY A 120 -11.42 -12.66 -3.72
CA GLY A 120 -11.54 -11.52 -4.63
C GLY A 120 -10.78 -11.68 -5.95
N TRP A 121 -10.26 -10.55 -6.44
CA TRP A 121 -9.43 -10.44 -7.65
C TRP A 121 -7.96 -10.17 -7.32
N MET A 122 -7.73 -9.43 -6.23
CA MET A 122 -6.45 -9.29 -5.55
C MET A 122 -6.70 -9.29 -4.03
N HIS A 123 -5.69 -9.66 -3.26
CA HIS A 123 -5.72 -9.48 -1.81
C HIS A 123 -4.32 -9.34 -1.20
N ALA A 124 -4.24 -8.54 -0.15
CA ALA A 124 -3.04 -8.32 0.64
C ALA A 124 -2.64 -9.55 1.46
N GLY A 125 -1.45 -9.47 2.05
CA GLY A 125 -0.86 -10.55 2.84
C GLY A 125 0.61 -10.76 2.53
N TYR A 126 1.10 -11.94 2.89
CA TYR A 126 2.43 -12.38 2.49
C TYR A 126 2.38 -13.86 2.07
N PRO A 127 2.27 -14.15 0.77
CA PRO A 127 2.32 -13.19 -0.35
C PRO A 127 1.06 -12.31 -0.49
N ILE A 128 1.23 -11.17 -1.16
CA ILE A 128 0.16 -10.46 -1.86
C ILE A 128 -0.20 -11.29 -3.09
N MET A 129 -1.49 -11.49 -3.33
CA MET A 129 -1.99 -12.32 -4.43
C MET A 129 -2.81 -11.47 -5.39
N ALA A 130 -2.68 -11.71 -6.69
CA ALA A 130 -3.55 -11.18 -7.74
C ALA A 130 -3.94 -12.29 -8.71
N HIS A 131 -5.02 -12.10 -9.45
CA HIS A 131 -5.36 -12.98 -10.55
C HIS A 131 -4.29 -12.91 -11.66
N THR A 132 -4.10 -13.99 -12.43
CA THR A 132 -3.10 -14.03 -13.51
C THR A 132 -3.32 -12.97 -14.59
N ASP A 133 -4.54 -12.49 -14.76
CA ASP A 133 -4.90 -11.53 -15.81
C ASP A 133 -4.17 -10.19 -15.64
N ASP A 134 -3.81 -9.81 -14.40
CA ASP A 134 -3.07 -8.58 -14.12
C ASP A 134 -1.54 -8.74 -14.26
N ALA A 135 -1.06 -9.97 -14.47
CA ALA A 135 0.38 -10.25 -14.47
C ALA A 135 1.13 -9.45 -15.53
N ALA A 136 0.54 -9.28 -16.72
CA ALA A 136 1.13 -8.52 -17.81
C ALA A 136 1.23 -7.02 -17.49
N GLU A 137 0.29 -6.48 -16.72
CA GLU A 137 0.26 -5.08 -16.31
C GLU A 137 1.29 -4.80 -15.22
N ILE A 138 1.39 -5.71 -14.23
CA ILE A 138 2.34 -5.67 -13.11
C ILE A 138 3.80 -5.68 -13.57
N VAL A 139 4.10 -6.34 -14.69
CA VAL A 139 5.46 -6.38 -15.27
C VAL A 139 5.70 -5.36 -16.40
N SER A 140 4.76 -4.42 -16.61
CA SER A 140 4.84 -3.44 -17.70
C SER A 140 5.12 -2.02 -17.18
N VAL A 141 6.35 -1.55 -17.39
CA VAL A 141 6.74 -0.14 -17.12
C VAL A 141 5.83 0.83 -17.86
N LYS A 142 5.47 0.52 -19.11
CA LYS A 142 4.59 1.37 -19.92
C LYS A 142 3.18 1.42 -19.33
N HIS A 143 2.62 0.29 -18.91
CA HIS A 143 1.30 0.27 -18.30
C HIS A 143 1.31 1.08 -17.00
N ALA A 144 2.24 0.78 -16.09
CA ALA A 144 2.36 1.45 -14.80
C ALA A 144 2.50 2.98 -14.93
N THR A 145 3.28 3.46 -15.91
CA THR A 145 3.52 4.91 -16.10
C THR A 145 2.46 5.63 -16.93
N THR A 146 1.51 4.92 -17.55
CA THR A 146 0.45 5.54 -18.36
C THR A 146 -0.96 5.33 -17.83
N GLN A 147 -1.24 4.16 -17.25
CA GLN A 147 -2.53 3.77 -16.69
C GLN A 147 -2.50 3.71 -15.16
N GLY A 148 -1.33 3.47 -14.56
CA GLY A 148 -1.19 3.28 -13.12
C GLY A 148 -1.23 1.80 -12.71
N LEU A 149 -1.15 1.55 -11.40
CA LEU A 149 -1.25 0.23 -10.78
C LEU A 149 -2.08 0.34 -9.48
N TRP A 150 -3.30 0.87 -9.58
CA TRP A 150 -4.12 1.15 -8.40
C TRP A 150 -4.35 -0.08 -7.52
N GLY A 151 -4.80 -1.20 -8.10
CA GLY A 151 -5.00 -2.46 -7.38
C GLY A 151 -3.74 -2.98 -6.69
N PRO A 152 -2.63 -3.22 -7.41
CA PRO A 152 -1.40 -3.70 -6.80
C PRO A 152 -0.87 -2.81 -5.67
N ILE A 153 -0.97 -1.48 -5.81
CA ILE A 153 -0.54 -0.53 -4.76
C ILE A 153 -1.53 -0.51 -3.59
N HIS A 154 -2.82 -0.66 -3.84
CA HIS A 154 -3.85 -0.78 -2.80
C HIS A 154 -3.57 -1.97 -1.87
N GLU A 155 -3.23 -3.14 -2.42
CA GLU A 155 -2.85 -4.31 -1.62
C GLU A 155 -1.56 -4.10 -0.83
N LEU A 156 -0.59 -3.39 -1.39
CA LEU A 156 0.62 -2.99 -0.67
C LEU A 156 0.31 -2.00 0.46
N GLY A 157 -0.70 -1.14 0.27
CA GLY A 157 -1.22 -0.21 1.27
C GLY A 157 -1.85 -0.93 2.45
N HIS A 158 -2.62 -2.00 2.22
CA HIS A 158 -3.12 -2.86 3.30
C HIS A 158 -2.00 -3.41 4.18
N ASN A 159 -0.88 -3.84 3.58
CA ASN A 159 0.29 -4.30 4.35
C ASN A 159 0.94 -3.19 5.22
N GLN A 160 0.60 -1.92 5.02
CA GLN A 160 1.07 -0.80 5.84
C GLN A 160 0.09 -0.35 6.93
N GLN A 161 -1.17 -0.80 6.87
CA GLN A 161 -2.17 -0.47 7.90
C GLN A 161 -1.75 -1.00 9.27
N ARG A 162 -2.07 -0.25 10.32
CA ARG A 162 -1.72 -0.61 11.70
C ARG A 162 -2.87 -0.40 12.65
N GLU A 163 -3.03 -1.35 13.55
CA GLU A 163 -4.08 -1.34 14.57
C GLU A 163 -4.19 -0.03 15.36
N CYS A 164 -3.07 0.65 15.62
CA CYS A 164 -3.04 1.89 16.41
C CYS A 164 -3.75 3.09 15.75
N TRP A 165 -3.94 3.09 14.44
CA TRP A 165 -4.62 4.17 13.71
C TRP A 165 -5.75 3.69 12.80
N GLU A 166 -6.06 2.39 12.81
CA GLU A 166 -7.19 1.81 12.08
C GLU A 166 -8.44 1.76 12.96
N PHE A 167 -9.59 2.09 12.37
CA PHE A 167 -10.90 2.18 13.01
C PHE A 167 -11.85 1.13 12.43
N HIS A 168 -11.58 -0.15 12.68
CA HIS A 168 -12.40 -1.26 12.15
C HIS A 168 -13.90 -1.07 12.48
N PRO A 169 -14.82 -1.32 11.52
CA PRO A 169 -14.59 -1.80 10.16
C PRO A 169 -14.35 -0.70 9.11
N HIS A 170 -14.38 0.57 9.51
CA HIS A 170 -14.54 1.71 8.61
C HIS A 170 -13.33 1.97 7.70
N THR A 171 -12.11 1.80 8.23
CA THR A 171 -10.88 2.22 7.55
C THR A 171 -10.18 1.13 6.75
N THR A 172 -10.58 -0.14 6.91
CA THR A 172 -9.92 -1.30 6.29
C THR A 172 -9.72 -1.09 4.80
N GLU A 173 -10.75 -0.66 4.08
CA GLU A 173 -10.72 -0.42 2.62
C GLU A 173 -10.53 1.07 2.26
N ALA A 174 -10.28 1.92 3.27
CA ALA A 174 -10.15 3.35 3.08
C ALA A 174 -8.68 3.78 3.13
N THR A 175 -8.00 3.57 4.25
CA THR A 175 -6.66 4.11 4.49
C THR A 175 -5.58 3.45 3.63
N CYS A 176 -5.78 2.18 3.22
CA CYS A 176 -4.91 1.51 2.24
C CYS A 176 -4.80 2.31 0.93
N ASN A 177 -5.86 3.01 0.51
CA ASN A 177 -5.86 3.83 -0.69
C ASN A 177 -5.01 5.11 -0.56
N LEU A 178 -4.59 5.52 0.65
CA LEU A 178 -3.62 6.62 0.79
C LEU A 178 -2.31 6.30 0.08
N TRP A 179 -1.87 5.04 0.12
CA TRP A 179 -0.70 4.58 -0.62
C TRP A 179 -0.93 4.58 -2.13
N SER A 180 -2.12 4.16 -2.58
CA SER A 180 -2.49 4.26 -4.00
C SER A 180 -2.38 5.70 -4.47
N VAL A 181 -3.01 6.65 -3.79
CA VAL A 181 -2.94 8.06 -4.18
C VAL A 181 -1.48 8.56 -4.15
N TYR A 182 -0.77 8.32 -3.06
CA TYR A 182 0.59 8.82 -2.86
C TYR A 182 1.58 8.34 -3.93
N VAL A 183 1.58 7.04 -4.25
CA VAL A 183 2.50 6.49 -5.25
C VAL A 183 2.17 7.01 -6.65
N HIS A 184 0.89 7.12 -7.00
CA HIS A 184 0.49 7.64 -8.31
C HIS A 184 0.90 9.10 -8.48
N GLU A 185 0.70 9.93 -7.47
CA GLU A 185 1.09 11.35 -7.50
C GLU A 185 2.60 11.55 -7.51
N THR A 186 3.34 10.86 -6.63
CA THR A 186 4.75 11.19 -6.33
C THR A 186 5.77 10.38 -7.11
N VAL A 187 5.41 9.18 -7.57
CA VAL A 187 6.32 8.29 -8.32
C VAL A 187 5.91 8.18 -9.78
N LEU A 188 4.63 7.87 -10.03
CA LEU A 188 4.14 7.64 -11.38
C LEU A 188 3.84 8.95 -12.13
N ASN A 189 3.75 10.08 -11.40
CA ASN A 189 3.36 11.39 -11.93
C ASN A 189 2.02 11.34 -12.68
N LEU A 190 1.09 10.52 -12.17
CA LEU A 190 -0.25 10.36 -12.71
C LEU A 190 -1.24 11.03 -11.75
N PRO A 191 -2.00 12.05 -12.20
CA PRO A 191 -3.07 12.62 -11.41
C PRO A 191 -4.10 11.54 -11.08
N CYS A 192 -4.38 11.32 -9.80
CA CYS A 192 -5.26 10.23 -9.35
C CYS A 192 -6.69 10.34 -9.92
N GLU A 193 -7.17 11.55 -10.19
CA GLU A 193 -8.44 11.81 -10.89
C GLU A 193 -8.54 11.18 -12.29
N LYS A 194 -7.39 10.90 -12.93
CA LYS A 194 -7.32 10.23 -14.24
C LYS A 194 -7.14 8.72 -14.13
N VAL A 195 -6.69 8.24 -12.97
CA VAL A 195 -6.39 6.83 -12.73
C VAL A 195 -7.58 6.12 -12.09
N HIS A 196 -8.30 6.80 -11.18
CA HIS A 196 -9.41 6.20 -10.46
C HIS A 196 -10.65 7.11 -10.45
N TYR A 197 -11.80 6.53 -10.81
CA TYR A 197 -13.06 7.26 -10.97
C TYR A 197 -13.48 8.02 -9.71
N GLU A 198 -13.39 7.38 -8.54
CA GLU A 198 -13.80 8.01 -7.26
C GLU A 198 -12.86 9.14 -6.81
N MET A 199 -11.67 9.26 -7.41
CA MET A 199 -10.74 10.37 -7.13
C MET A 199 -11.02 11.63 -7.97
N GLN A 200 -11.97 11.57 -8.90
CA GLN A 200 -12.37 12.75 -9.66
C GLN A 200 -12.97 13.81 -8.73
N ALA A 201 -12.60 15.09 -8.93
CA ALA A 201 -13.04 16.19 -8.06
C ALA A 201 -14.57 16.26 -7.86
N GLY A 202 -15.35 16.01 -8.93
CA GLY A 202 -16.80 15.95 -8.84
C GLY A 202 -17.32 14.81 -7.96
N ARG A 203 -16.67 13.64 -8.02
CA ARG A 203 -17.00 12.45 -7.21
C ARG A 203 -16.67 12.64 -5.75
N ARG A 204 -15.45 13.12 -5.46
CA ARG A 204 -15.01 13.49 -4.10
C ARG A 204 -15.96 14.50 -3.44
N LYS A 205 -16.31 15.57 -4.17
CA LYS A 205 -17.29 16.57 -3.72
C LYS A 205 -18.67 15.96 -3.46
N SER A 206 -19.21 15.20 -4.41
CA SER A 206 -20.52 14.56 -4.25
C SER A 206 -20.55 13.54 -3.11
N CYS A 207 -19.45 12.82 -2.87
CA CYS A 207 -19.30 11.90 -1.75
C CYS A 207 -19.46 12.64 -0.41
N ALA A 208 -18.67 13.69 -0.19
CA ALA A 208 -18.74 14.51 1.02
C ALA A 208 -20.13 15.16 1.21
N GLU A 209 -20.69 15.74 0.13
CA GLU A 209 -22.01 16.38 0.15
C GLU A 209 -23.14 15.40 0.49
N ASN A 210 -23.17 14.22 -0.14
CA ASN A 210 -24.20 13.22 0.09
C ASN A 210 -24.12 12.65 1.51
N TYR A 211 -22.90 12.39 2.00
CA TYR A 211 -22.68 11.92 3.36
C TYR A 211 -23.19 12.93 4.40
N ALA A 212 -22.85 14.21 4.22
CA ALA A 212 -23.31 15.28 5.11
C ALA A 212 -24.85 15.44 5.07
N LYS A 213 -25.47 15.43 3.88
CA LYS A 213 -26.94 15.50 3.74
C LYS A 213 -27.68 14.33 4.38
N ASN A 214 -27.03 13.17 4.47
CA ASN A 214 -27.57 11.98 5.14
C ASN A 214 -27.31 11.98 6.66
N GLY A 215 -26.82 13.09 7.21
CA GLY A 215 -26.66 13.33 8.64
C GLY A 215 -25.32 12.86 9.21
N SER A 216 -24.30 12.66 8.37
CA SER A 216 -22.94 12.25 8.77
C SER A 216 -22.93 11.07 9.75
N LYS A 217 -23.72 10.03 9.46
CA LYS A 217 -23.83 8.86 10.34
C LYS A 217 -22.54 8.05 10.25
N LEU A 218 -21.88 7.85 11.38
CA LEU A 218 -20.63 7.07 11.42
C LEU A 218 -20.78 5.65 10.84
N SER A 219 -21.96 5.03 10.96
CA SER A 219 -22.25 3.72 10.37
C SER A 219 -22.18 3.68 8.84
N GLU A 220 -22.28 4.83 8.18
CA GLU A 220 -22.19 5.01 6.71
C GLU A 220 -20.83 5.61 6.31
N TRP A 221 -19.88 5.76 7.25
CA TRP A 221 -18.52 6.23 7.01
C TRP A 221 -17.60 5.04 6.70
N ASP A 222 -17.52 4.63 5.44
CA ASP A 222 -16.71 3.49 4.99
C ASP A 222 -16.05 3.76 3.63
N LEU A 223 -15.12 2.89 3.22
CA LEU A 223 -14.42 2.90 1.92
C LEU A 223 -14.05 4.32 1.44
N TRP A 224 -14.73 4.81 0.40
CA TRP A 224 -14.49 6.08 -0.27
C TRP A 224 -14.93 7.28 0.58
N THR A 225 -16.01 7.15 1.33
CA THR A 225 -16.48 8.17 2.28
C THR A 225 -15.47 8.36 3.39
N ALA A 226 -14.94 7.27 3.92
CA ALA A 226 -13.88 7.32 4.92
C ALA A 226 -12.59 7.91 4.33
N LEU A 227 -12.17 7.46 3.15
CA LEU A 227 -10.98 7.97 2.46
C LEU A 227 -11.06 9.49 2.22
N GLU A 228 -12.22 10.01 1.83
CA GLU A 228 -12.40 11.44 1.55
C GLU A 228 -12.08 12.33 2.77
N THR A 229 -12.31 11.85 3.99
CA THR A 229 -11.90 12.55 5.22
C THR A 229 -10.38 12.76 5.25
N TYR A 230 -9.60 11.72 4.93
CA TYR A 230 -8.13 11.80 4.88
C TYR A 230 -7.65 12.61 3.68
N MET A 231 -8.34 12.51 2.54
CA MET A 231 -7.98 13.28 1.36
C MET A 231 -8.18 14.78 1.57
N GLN A 232 -9.19 15.22 2.32
CA GLN A 232 -9.34 16.64 2.69
C GLN A 232 -8.24 17.13 3.64
N LEU A 233 -7.73 16.25 4.51
CA LEU A 233 -6.54 16.55 5.31
C LEU A 233 -5.31 16.66 4.40
N GLN A 234 -5.20 15.81 3.37
CA GLN A 234 -4.10 15.84 2.41
C GLN A 234 -4.15 17.10 1.55
N ASP A 235 -5.32 17.49 1.06
CA ASP A 235 -5.53 18.71 0.27
C ASP A 235 -5.11 19.96 1.06
N LYS A 236 -5.35 19.99 2.39
CA LYS A 236 -5.05 21.13 3.26
C LYS A 236 -3.60 21.14 3.78
N PHE A 237 -3.09 20.01 4.23
CA PHE A 237 -1.83 19.93 5.00
C PHE A 237 -0.72 19.16 4.28
N GLY A 238 -1.02 18.50 3.16
CA GLY A 238 -0.08 17.75 2.35
C GLY A 238 0.32 16.40 2.94
N TRP A 239 1.13 15.67 2.18
CA TRP A 239 1.64 14.35 2.56
C TRP A 239 2.62 14.39 3.73
N ASP A 240 3.34 15.49 3.94
CA ASP A 240 4.26 15.62 5.07
C ASP A 240 3.54 15.52 6.43
N ALA A 241 2.33 16.07 6.54
CA ALA A 241 1.50 15.93 7.74
C ALA A 241 1.15 14.46 8.01
N HIS A 242 0.71 13.72 6.98
CA HIS A 242 0.40 12.29 7.09
C HIS A 242 1.61 11.47 7.53
N LYS A 243 2.78 11.72 6.92
CA LYS A 243 4.02 11.05 7.30
C LYS A 243 4.40 11.31 8.76
N LYS A 244 4.27 12.56 9.23
CA LYS A 244 4.51 12.90 10.64
C LYS A 244 3.53 12.21 11.58
N VAL A 245 2.26 12.08 11.19
CA VAL A 245 1.24 11.36 11.97
C VAL A 245 1.63 9.89 12.10
N PHE A 246 1.90 9.20 10.98
CA PHE A 246 2.33 7.81 11.02
C PHE A 246 3.65 7.62 11.79
N ALA A 247 4.60 8.54 11.65
CA ALA A 247 5.84 8.55 12.41
C ALA A 247 5.60 8.63 13.93
N ALA A 248 4.68 9.48 14.38
CA ALA A 248 4.33 9.62 15.79
C ALA A 248 3.82 8.29 16.37
N TYR A 249 2.94 7.61 15.65
CA TYR A 249 2.38 6.32 16.07
C TYR A 249 3.42 5.19 16.18
N HIS A 250 4.50 5.20 15.40
CA HIS A 250 5.58 4.20 15.56
C HIS A 250 6.26 4.25 16.93
N THR A 251 6.22 5.41 17.59
CA THR A 251 6.84 5.64 18.91
C THR A 251 5.83 5.70 20.04
N MET A 252 4.53 5.66 19.72
CA MET A 252 3.46 5.82 20.68
C MET A 252 3.22 4.52 21.46
N SER A 253 3.12 4.63 22.78
CA SER A 253 2.72 3.55 23.67
C SER A 253 1.37 3.84 24.31
N GLY A 254 0.53 2.82 24.49
CA GLY A 254 -0.73 2.96 25.22
C GLY A 254 -1.83 3.71 24.47
N PHE A 255 -2.04 3.38 23.19
CA PHE A 255 -3.19 3.86 22.43
C PHE A 255 -4.48 3.13 22.86
N PRO A 256 -5.66 3.76 22.74
CA PRO A 256 -6.94 3.14 23.09
C PRO A 256 -7.20 1.85 22.31
N GLY A 257 -7.83 0.87 22.97
CA GLY A 257 -8.23 -0.39 22.32
C GLY A 257 -9.55 -0.27 21.56
N ASP A 258 -10.41 0.66 21.96
CA ASP A 258 -11.71 0.90 21.33
C ASP A 258 -11.62 1.95 20.20
N ARG A 259 -12.62 1.91 19.30
CA ARG A 259 -12.68 2.75 18.11
C ARG A 259 -12.75 4.24 18.46
N ASP A 260 -13.63 4.62 19.38
CA ASP A 260 -13.94 6.02 19.66
C ASP A 260 -12.74 6.71 20.31
N GLY A 261 -12.06 6.03 21.23
CA GLY A 261 -10.79 6.46 21.79
C GLY A 261 -9.70 6.63 20.73
N LYS A 262 -9.57 5.69 19.77
CA LYS A 262 -8.60 5.82 18.67
C LYS A 262 -8.90 7.01 17.76
N MET A 263 -10.17 7.27 17.44
CA MET A 263 -10.58 8.42 16.63
C MET A 263 -10.28 9.75 17.34
N ASN A 264 -10.52 9.83 18.64
CA ASN A 264 -10.16 11.00 19.45
C ASN A 264 -8.63 11.20 19.53
N LEU A 265 -7.87 10.13 19.75
CA LEU A 265 -6.41 10.17 19.75
C LEU A 265 -5.86 10.61 18.39
N TYR A 266 -6.44 10.14 17.29
CA TYR A 266 -6.04 10.55 15.94
C TYR A 266 -6.32 12.03 15.72
N ALA A 267 -7.49 12.52 16.13
CA ALA A 267 -7.84 13.94 16.04
C ALA A 267 -6.85 14.82 16.81
N VAL A 268 -6.46 14.40 18.02
CA VAL A 268 -5.42 15.09 18.82
C VAL A 268 -4.07 15.06 18.10
N THR A 269 -3.62 13.87 17.71
CA THR A 269 -2.30 13.66 17.11
C THR A 269 -2.13 14.48 15.84
N PHE A 270 -3.13 14.46 14.95
CA PHE A 270 -3.10 15.22 13.72
C PHE A 270 -3.13 16.72 14.00
N SER A 271 -4.03 17.18 14.88
CA SER A 271 -4.16 18.60 15.25
C SER A 271 -2.86 19.17 15.82
N GLU A 272 -2.21 18.44 16.73
CA GLU A 272 -0.92 18.84 17.32
C GLU A 272 0.18 18.93 16.25
N ILE A 273 0.21 17.99 15.29
CA ILE A 273 1.21 17.97 14.22
C ILE A 273 1.04 19.14 13.24
N VAL A 274 -0.20 19.52 12.92
CA VAL A 274 -0.46 20.63 11.99
C VAL A 274 -0.62 21.98 12.71
N GLY A 275 -0.60 21.99 14.04
CA GLY A 275 -0.75 23.20 14.85
C GLY A 275 -2.12 23.87 14.69
N MET A 276 -3.18 23.09 14.46
CA MET A 276 -4.53 23.59 14.19
C MET A 276 -5.55 22.66 14.84
N ASP A 277 -6.58 23.21 15.49
CA ASP A 277 -7.66 22.41 16.08
C ASP A 277 -8.60 21.90 14.98
N LEU A 278 -8.56 20.58 14.76
CA LEU A 278 -9.36 19.86 13.77
C LEU A 278 -10.65 19.25 14.34
N SER A 279 -10.99 19.49 15.62
CA SER A 279 -12.15 18.88 16.29
C SER A 279 -13.45 19.12 15.52
N ARG A 280 -13.67 20.35 15.03
CA ARG A 280 -14.86 20.71 14.26
C ARG A 280 -14.95 19.97 12.93
N PHE A 281 -13.81 19.81 12.25
CA PHE A 281 -13.71 19.07 11.01
C PHE A 281 -14.10 17.60 11.20
N PHE A 282 -13.51 16.92 12.21
CA PHE A 282 -13.82 15.52 12.49
C PHE A 282 -15.28 15.34 12.95
N LYS A 283 -15.84 16.26 13.74
CA LYS A 283 -17.27 16.23 14.10
C LYS A 283 -18.18 16.36 12.89
N ALA A 284 -17.84 17.20 11.91
CA ALA A 284 -18.62 17.34 10.68
C ALA A 284 -18.62 16.05 9.83
N TRP A 285 -17.56 15.25 9.97
CA TRP A 285 -17.46 13.89 9.42
C TRP A 285 -18.10 12.80 10.31
N GLY A 286 -18.85 13.18 11.35
CA GLY A 286 -19.58 12.23 12.20
C GLY A 286 -18.72 11.51 13.24
N TRP A 287 -17.46 11.91 13.44
CA TRP A 287 -16.59 11.29 14.43
C TRP A 287 -17.06 11.63 15.86
N PRO A 288 -16.97 10.68 16.81
CA PRO A 288 -17.42 10.88 18.19
C PRO A 288 -16.38 11.65 19.01
N ILE A 289 -16.08 12.89 18.60
CA ILE A 289 -15.09 13.74 19.28
C ILE A 289 -15.64 14.20 20.63
N GLU A 290 -14.93 13.81 21.68
CA GLU A 290 -15.30 14.07 23.07
C GLU A 290 -14.92 15.48 23.53
N GLY A 291 -15.60 15.97 24.57
CA GLY A 291 -15.33 17.30 25.12
C GLY A 291 -13.91 17.45 25.70
N ASP A 292 -13.30 16.37 26.17
CA ASP A 292 -11.92 16.41 26.68
C ASP A 292 -10.89 16.54 25.55
N THR A 293 -11.18 15.97 24.37
CA THR A 293 -10.39 16.20 23.15
C THR A 293 -10.45 17.67 22.73
N GLU A 294 -11.65 18.27 22.72
CA GLU A 294 -11.81 19.70 22.39
C GLU A 294 -11.09 20.61 23.38
N LYS A 295 -11.18 20.33 24.69
CA LYS A 295 -10.44 21.08 25.72
C LYS A 295 -8.93 20.95 25.52
N LYS A 296 -8.43 19.78 25.15
CA LYS A 296 -7.01 19.57 24.89
C LYS A 296 -6.53 20.41 23.70
N LEU A 297 -7.37 20.55 22.68
CA LEU A 297 -7.05 21.27 21.44
C LEU A 297 -7.37 22.76 21.48
N SER A 298 -8.03 23.26 22.53
CA SER A 298 -8.55 24.65 22.60
C SER A 298 -7.50 25.75 22.51
N ASN A 299 -6.22 25.42 22.73
CA ASN A 299 -5.11 26.37 22.62
C ASN A 299 -4.59 26.52 21.19
N LEU A 300 -5.02 25.67 20.26
CA LEU A 300 -4.67 25.76 18.84
C LEU A 300 -5.68 26.63 18.08
N PRO A 301 -5.26 27.30 16.99
CA PRO A 301 -6.20 28.01 16.12
C PRO A 301 -7.21 27.02 15.51
N ALA A 302 -8.50 27.34 15.59
CA ALA A 302 -9.56 26.50 15.03
C ALA A 302 -9.60 26.56 13.49
N TRP A 303 -9.73 25.40 12.84
CA TRP A 303 -9.95 25.34 11.40
C TRP A 303 -11.42 25.64 11.04
N ASN A 304 -11.80 26.92 11.02
CA ASN A 304 -13.20 27.31 10.83
C ASN A 304 -13.71 27.19 9.40
N ASP A 305 -12.83 27.30 8.41
CA ASP A 305 -13.14 27.22 6.97
C ASP A 305 -12.88 25.82 6.39
N HIS A 306 -13.06 24.78 7.21
CA HIS A 306 -12.87 23.40 6.76
C HIS A 306 -13.90 23.02 5.68
N PRO A 307 -13.59 22.07 4.76
CA PRO A 307 -14.44 21.80 3.59
C PRO A 307 -15.86 21.37 3.95
N MET A 308 -16.03 20.65 5.06
CA MET A 308 -17.35 20.23 5.53
C MET A 308 -18.20 21.35 6.17
N ALA A 309 -17.64 22.53 6.46
CA ALA A 309 -18.35 23.60 7.16
C ALA A 309 -19.54 24.14 6.35
N GLN A 310 -19.52 23.96 5.03
CA GLN A 310 -20.58 24.37 4.12
C GLN A 310 -21.86 23.50 4.20
N TYR A 311 -21.81 22.38 4.93
CA TYR A 311 -22.93 21.44 5.05
C TYR A 311 -23.57 21.43 6.45
N ASN A 312 -23.05 22.25 7.37
CA ASN A 312 -23.52 22.39 8.75
C ASN A 312 -24.60 23.47 8.89
#